data_AF-A0A5D0NUE2-F1
#
_entry.id   AF-A0A5D0NUE2-F1
#
_cell.length_a   1.000
_cell.length_b   1.000
_cell.length_c   1.000
_cell.angle_alpha   90.00
_cell.angle_beta   90.00
_cell.angle_gamma   90.00
#
_symmetry.space_group_name_H-M   'P 1'
#
loop_
_entity.id
_entity.type
_entity.pdbx_description
1 polymer ?
#
loop_
_entity_poly.entity_id
_entity_poly.type
_entity_poly.pdbx_seq_one_letter_code
_entity_poly.pdbx_strand_id
1 'polypeptide(L)'
;MTDSSATAAEPVLDHALRAADAAARAAGVSVRELSGLAELTDLVGLFGAIWGRSANPPVTIDLLRAFAKAGNYVVGAFDGDRLVGACVGFFHAPAGGALHSHIAGVSPAAAGRGVGFALKLHQRAWALLRGVSEIAWTFDPLAARNAYFNLVKLAARPVEYLPDFYGPMLDALNGDDYSDRLLVRWRLRDGDGGLAGPASGVGGIAETELRAGAVVALGIAEDGGPVPGGLDGATSLVAVPPDIAALRAAEPELARRWRLAVRAALIDLTGRGGRIDGFDRTGWYVVRRES
;
A
#
# COMPACT_ATOMS: atom_id res chain seq x y z
N MET A 1 -3.23 -18.26 37.15
CA MET A 1 -2.40 -17.82 36.01
C MET A 1 -3.23 -16.82 35.24
N THR A 2 -3.13 -15.55 35.64
CA THR A 2 -3.90 -14.45 35.06
C THR A 2 -3.30 -14.04 33.73
N ASP A 3 -4.20 -13.80 32.78
CA ASP A 3 -3.99 -13.48 31.39
C ASP A 3 -3.17 -12.19 31.21
N SER A 4 -1.86 -12.34 31.01
CA SER A 4 -0.94 -11.23 30.72
C SER A 4 -1.12 -10.66 29.30
N SER A 5 -1.98 -11.26 28.46
CA SER A 5 -2.19 -10.81 27.07
C SER A 5 -3.31 -9.79 26.94
N ALA A 6 -4.30 -9.81 27.85
CA ALA A 6 -5.42 -8.88 27.87
C ALA A 6 -5.01 -7.46 28.27
N THR A 7 -4.07 -7.32 29.22
CA THR A 7 -3.63 -6.01 29.75
C THR A 7 -2.73 -5.21 28.78
N ALA A 8 -2.06 -5.88 27.84
CA ALA A 8 -1.23 -5.23 26.81
C ALA A 8 -2.01 -4.84 25.54
N ALA A 9 -3.23 -5.38 25.36
CA ALA A 9 -4.06 -5.09 24.18
C ALA A 9 -4.75 -3.73 24.25
N GLU A 10 -5.12 -3.27 25.46
CA GLU A 10 -5.82 -2.01 25.71
C GLU A 10 -4.95 -0.77 25.37
N PRO A 11 -3.65 -0.69 25.73
CA PRO A 11 -2.79 0.43 25.36
C PRO A 11 -2.54 0.59 23.85
N VAL A 12 -2.47 -0.53 23.11
CA VAL A 12 -2.23 -0.52 21.65
C VAL A 12 -3.46 0.01 20.90
N LEU A 13 -4.65 -0.44 21.30
CA LEU A 13 -5.90 0.02 20.73
C LEU A 13 -6.09 1.52 20.98
N ASP A 14 -5.90 1.96 22.22
CA ASP A 14 -5.97 3.37 22.61
C ASP A 14 -5.02 4.26 21.82
N HIS A 15 -3.79 3.79 21.60
CA HIS A 15 -2.84 4.48 20.75
C HIS A 15 -3.36 4.58 19.30
N ALA A 16 -3.81 3.46 18.72
CA ALA A 16 -4.29 3.42 17.35
C ALA A 16 -5.48 4.37 17.11
N LEU A 17 -6.42 4.45 18.08
CA LEU A 17 -7.54 5.39 18.05
C LEU A 17 -7.05 6.84 18.05
N ARG A 18 -6.15 7.21 18.98
CA ARG A 18 -5.57 8.56 19.03
C ARG A 18 -4.81 8.93 17.76
N ALA A 19 -4.06 7.97 17.20
CA ALA A 19 -3.30 8.17 15.97
C ALA A 19 -4.22 8.38 14.75
N ALA A 20 -5.30 7.60 14.64
CA ALA A 20 -6.32 7.77 13.61
C ALA A 20 -6.96 9.16 13.68
N ASP A 21 -7.38 9.58 14.88
CA ASP A 21 -7.97 10.89 15.12
C ASP A 21 -7.01 12.04 14.80
N ALA A 22 -5.76 11.92 15.24
CA ALA A 22 -4.73 12.93 14.97
C ALA A 22 -4.44 13.06 13.47
N ALA A 23 -4.38 11.94 12.74
CA ALA A 23 -4.14 11.96 11.29
C ALA A 23 -5.35 12.51 10.51
N ALA A 24 -6.58 12.18 10.91
CA ALA A 24 -7.79 12.75 10.33
C ALA A 24 -7.83 14.28 10.51
N ARG A 25 -7.55 14.78 11.73
CA ARG A 25 -7.43 16.22 12.02
C ARG A 25 -6.33 16.88 11.20
N ALA A 26 -5.14 16.29 11.14
CA ALA A 26 -4.01 16.83 10.38
C ALA A 26 -4.30 16.92 8.86
N ALA A 27 -5.09 15.99 8.33
CA ALA A 27 -5.52 15.99 6.94
C ALA A 27 -6.74 16.90 6.67
N GLY A 28 -7.37 17.43 7.72
CA GLY A 28 -8.58 18.25 7.64
C GLY A 28 -9.77 17.44 7.10
N VAL A 29 -9.95 16.20 7.55
CA VAL A 29 -11.05 15.33 7.13
C VAL A 29 -11.71 14.66 8.33
N SER A 30 -12.99 14.28 8.18
CA SER A 30 -13.64 13.30 9.05
C SER A 30 -13.62 11.93 8.37
N VAL A 31 -13.34 10.87 9.12
CA VAL A 31 -13.30 9.49 8.59
C VAL A 31 -14.39 8.68 9.28
N ARG A 32 -15.28 8.04 8.52
CA ARG A 32 -16.44 7.31 9.07
C ARG A 32 -16.92 6.18 8.19
N GLU A 33 -17.53 5.19 8.82
CA GLU A 33 -18.21 4.07 8.14
C GLU A 33 -19.38 4.58 7.29
N LEU A 34 -19.56 3.97 6.12
CA LEU A 34 -20.64 4.29 5.19
C LEU A 34 -21.64 3.15 5.16
N SER A 35 -22.92 3.51 5.24
CA SER A 35 -24.01 2.53 5.09
C SER A 35 -25.17 3.08 4.27
N GLY A 36 -25.33 4.41 4.15
CA GLY A 36 -26.42 5.02 3.39
C GLY A 36 -26.25 4.83 1.88
N LEU A 37 -27.36 4.59 1.17
CA LEU A 37 -27.31 4.33 -0.27
C LEU A 37 -26.74 5.52 -1.07
N ALA A 38 -27.03 6.76 -0.66
CA ALA A 38 -26.48 7.96 -1.28
C ALA A 38 -24.94 7.98 -1.15
N GLU A 39 -24.41 7.75 0.04
CA GLU A 39 -22.96 7.78 0.30
C GLU A 39 -22.22 6.65 -0.42
N LEU A 40 -22.85 5.47 -0.54
CA LEU A 40 -22.29 4.37 -1.31
C LEU A 40 -22.29 4.69 -2.81
N THR A 41 -23.31 5.39 -3.31
CA THR A 41 -23.31 5.92 -4.69
C THR A 41 -22.17 6.91 -4.90
N ASP A 42 -21.95 7.84 -3.97
CA ASP A 42 -20.85 8.79 -4.04
C ASP A 42 -19.48 8.11 -4.03
N LEU A 43 -19.31 7.05 -3.22
CA LEU A 43 -18.09 6.24 -3.21
C LEU A 43 -17.84 5.57 -4.57
N VAL A 44 -18.87 4.96 -5.18
CA VAL A 44 -18.76 4.36 -6.52
C VAL A 44 -18.33 5.41 -7.54
N GLY A 45 -18.94 6.61 -7.50
CA GLY A 45 -18.56 7.73 -8.36
C GLY A 45 -17.11 8.17 -8.15
N LEU A 46 -16.67 8.28 -6.89
CA LEU A 46 -15.30 8.65 -6.53
C LEU A 46 -14.28 7.64 -7.08
N PHE A 47 -14.50 6.34 -6.88
CA PHE A 47 -13.60 5.31 -7.42
C PHE A 47 -13.66 5.24 -8.95
N GLY A 48 -14.83 5.41 -9.56
CA GLY A 48 -14.97 5.55 -11.01
C GLY A 48 -14.08 6.67 -11.56
N ALA A 49 -14.07 7.84 -10.89
CA ALA A 49 -13.23 8.97 -11.29
C ALA A 49 -11.72 8.71 -11.08
N ILE A 50 -11.32 8.16 -9.93
CA ILE A 50 -9.90 7.91 -9.61
C ILE A 50 -9.26 6.90 -10.57
N TRP A 51 -9.98 5.83 -10.92
CA TRP A 51 -9.48 4.78 -11.83
C TRP A 51 -9.79 5.07 -13.30
N GLY A 52 -10.47 6.18 -13.63
CA GLY A 52 -10.88 6.48 -15.01
C GLY A 52 -11.88 5.47 -15.59
N ARG A 53 -12.70 4.85 -14.73
CA ARG A 53 -13.60 3.74 -15.02
C ARG A 53 -15.06 4.06 -14.67
N SER A 54 -15.54 5.26 -14.94
CA SER A 54 -16.91 5.68 -14.58
C SER A 54 -18.01 4.78 -15.16
N ALA A 55 -17.81 4.19 -16.34
CA ALA A 55 -18.78 3.28 -16.95
C ALA A 55 -18.74 1.85 -16.37
N ASN A 56 -17.64 1.46 -15.73
CA ASN A 56 -17.49 0.16 -15.09
C ASN A 56 -16.59 0.29 -13.84
N PRO A 57 -17.09 0.91 -12.76
CA PRO A 57 -16.28 1.25 -11.60
C PRO A 57 -15.66 0.02 -10.93
N PRO A 58 -14.54 0.17 -10.20
CA PRO A 58 -13.84 -0.96 -9.57
C PRO A 58 -14.68 -1.75 -8.55
N VAL A 59 -15.73 -1.13 -8.00
CA VAL A 59 -16.69 -1.75 -7.08
C VAL A 59 -18.09 -1.29 -7.42
N THR A 60 -19.08 -2.13 -7.16
CA THR A 60 -20.49 -1.83 -7.43
C THR A 60 -21.25 -1.51 -6.14
N ILE A 61 -22.37 -0.79 -6.29
CA ILE A 61 -23.17 -0.34 -5.15
C ILE A 61 -23.78 -1.50 -4.34
N ASP A 62 -24.21 -2.56 -5.03
CA ASP A 62 -24.77 -3.78 -4.46
C ASP A 62 -23.72 -4.54 -3.64
N LEU A 63 -22.48 -4.63 -4.13
CA LEU A 63 -21.37 -5.23 -3.39
C LEU A 63 -21.02 -4.43 -2.13
N LEU A 64 -20.92 -3.10 -2.25
CA LEU A 64 -20.66 -2.24 -1.09
C LEU A 64 -21.77 -2.34 -0.04
N ARG A 65 -23.03 -2.39 -0.48
CA ARG A 65 -24.18 -2.58 0.41
C ARG A 65 -24.11 -3.92 1.13
N ALA A 66 -23.74 -4.99 0.42
CA ALA A 66 -23.54 -6.31 1.01
C ALA A 66 -22.38 -6.30 2.03
N PHE A 67 -21.24 -5.69 1.71
CA PHE A 67 -20.10 -5.56 2.62
C PHE A 67 -20.47 -4.79 3.89
N ALA A 68 -21.09 -3.61 3.76
CA ALA A 68 -21.53 -2.83 4.91
C ALA A 68 -22.53 -3.61 5.77
N LYS A 69 -23.49 -4.30 5.15
CA LYS A 69 -24.47 -5.14 5.88
C LYS A 69 -23.84 -6.32 6.59
N ALA A 70 -22.80 -6.91 6.01
CA ALA A 70 -22.04 -8.02 6.59
C ALA A 70 -20.98 -7.58 7.62
N GLY A 71 -20.91 -6.28 7.95
CA GLY A 71 -19.98 -5.76 8.96
C GLY A 71 -18.53 -5.65 8.49
N ASN A 72 -18.29 -5.58 7.18
CA ASN A 72 -16.97 -5.37 6.59
C ASN A 72 -16.60 -3.88 6.57
N TYR A 73 -15.33 -3.60 6.29
CA TYR A 73 -14.79 -2.24 6.30
C TYR A 73 -15.23 -1.49 5.04
N VAL A 74 -16.17 -0.55 5.18
CA VAL A 74 -16.58 0.37 4.10
C VAL A 74 -16.58 1.78 4.66
N VAL A 75 -15.55 2.58 4.35
CA VAL A 75 -15.27 3.85 5.02
C VAL A 75 -14.99 4.95 4.02
N GLY A 76 -15.51 6.15 4.30
CA GLY A 76 -15.25 7.39 3.58
C GLY A 76 -14.47 8.40 4.42
N ALA A 77 -13.66 9.23 3.75
CA ALA A 77 -13.03 10.42 4.29
C ALA A 77 -13.68 11.67 3.66
N PHE A 78 -14.17 12.57 4.50
CA PHE A 78 -14.95 13.74 4.10
C PHE A 78 -14.26 15.05 4.47
N ASP A 79 -14.27 15.99 3.52
CA ASP A 79 -13.92 17.39 3.71
C ASP A 79 -15.21 18.22 3.72
N GLY A 80 -15.69 18.58 4.91
CA GLY A 80 -17.09 18.98 5.11
C GLY A 80 -18.03 17.85 4.71
N ASP A 81 -18.95 18.12 3.77
CA ASP A 81 -19.88 17.11 3.22
C ASP A 81 -19.30 16.39 1.99
N ARG A 82 -18.12 16.80 1.49
CA ARG A 82 -17.55 16.25 0.26
C ARG A 82 -16.75 14.99 0.54
N LEU A 83 -17.14 13.87 -0.04
CA LEU A 83 -16.33 12.65 -0.03
C LEU A 83 -15.05 12.84 -0.86
N VAL A 84 -13.88 12.78 -0.22
CA VAL A 84 -12.57 13.02 -0.84
C VAL A 84 -11.66 11.80 -0.83
N GLY A 85 -12.02 10.74 -0.11
CA GLY A 85 -11.31 9.47 -0.11
C GLY A 85 -12.20 8.36 0.40
N ALA A 86 -11.87 7.12 0.05
CA ALA A 86 -12.58 5.95 0.57
C ALA A 86 -11.65 4.74 0.65
N CYS A 87 -12.00 3.80 1.52
CA CYS A 87 -11.26 2.56 1.70
C CYS A 87 -12.24 1.43 2.02
N VAL A 88 -12.09 0.30 1.31
CA VAL A 88 -12.95 -0.88 1.41
C VAL A 88 -12.09 -2.11 1.70
N GLY A 89 -12.55 -2.98 2.60
CA GLY A 89 -11.88 -4.23 2.94
C GLY A 89 -12.82 -5.23 3.58
N PHE A 90 -12.46 -6.50 3.57
CA PHE A 90 -13.27 -7.62 4.06
C PHE A 90 -12.43 -8.65 4.80
N PHE A 91 -13.05 -9.45 5.68
CA PHE A 91 -12.31 -10.41 6.51
C PHE A 91 -11.80 -11.62 5.71
N HIS A 92 -10.64 -12.15 6.11
CA HIS A 92 -10.23 -13.50 5.74
C HIS A 92 -11.05 -14.54 6.51
N ALA A 93 -11.14 -15.75 5.95
CA ALA A 93 -11.60 -16.92 6.69
C ALA A 93 -10.40 -17.63 7.37
N PRO A 94 -10.54 -18.14 8.62
CA PRO A 94 -11.68 -17.92 9.51
C PRO A 94 -11.75 -16.46 10.01
N ALA A 95 -12.96 -15.99 10.30
CA ALA A 95 -13.20 -14.63 10.78
C ALA A 95 -12.36 -14.32 12.04
N GLY A 96 -11.80 -13.11 12.11
CA GLY A 96 -10.99 -12.63 13.23
C GLY A 96 -9.48 -12.76 13.04
N GLY A 97 -8.99 -13.50 12.04
CA GLY A 97 -7.54 -13.66 11.80
C GLY A 97 -6.88 -12.45 11.13
N ALA A 98 -7.48 -11.94 10.06
CA ALA A 98 -6.93 -10.84 9.27
C ALA A 98 -8.01 -10.11 8.45
N LEU A 99 -7.77 -8.84 8.13
CA LEU A 99 -8.57 -8.06 7.18
C LEU A 99 -7.83 -7.97 5.83
N HIS A 100 -8.51 -8.31 4.72
CA HIS A 100 -8.05 -7.95 3.39
C HIS A 100 -8.46 -6.50 3.08
N SER A 101 -7.50 -5.60 2.91
CA SER A 101 -7.78 -4.23 2.45
C SER A 101 -7.85 -4.21 0.93
N HIS A 102 -9.06 -4.30 0.38
CA HIS A 102 -9.31 -4.49 -1.05
C HIS A 102 -8.91 -3.29 -1.92
N ILE A 103 -9.43 -2.10 -1.58
CA ILE A 103 -9.24 -0.90 -2.41
C ILE A 103 -9.25 0.35 -1.54
N ALA A 104 -8.34 1.28 -1.84
CA ALA A 104 -8.28 2.58 -1.18
C ALA A 104 -7.90 3.64 -2.21
N GLY A 105 -8.64 4.75 -2.23
CA GLY A 105 -8.45 5.82 -3.19
C GLY A 105 -8.68 7.18 -2.55
N VAL A 106 -7.90 8.17 -2.98
CA VAL A 106 -8.05 9.58 -2.58
C VAL A 106 -8.19 10.40 -3.84
N SER A 107 -9.16 11.32 -3.83
CA SER A 107 -9.36 12.28 -4.91
C SER A 107 -8.08 13.09 -5.16
N PRO A 108 -7.71 13.36 -6.44
CA PRO A 108 -6.59 14.25 -6.75
C PRO A 108 -6.70 15.62 -6.07
N ALA A 109 -7.92 16.13 -5.86
CA ALA A 109 -8.17 17.40 -5.18
C ALA A 109 -7.79 17.39 -3.67
N ALA A 110 -7.57 16.21 -3.09
CA ALA A 110 -7.10 16.05 -1.72
C ALA A 110 -5.72 15.37 -1.64
N ALA A 111 -5.01 15.26 -2.78
CA ALA A 111 -3.67 14.70 -2.82
C ALA A 111 -2.69 15.53 -1.96
N GLY A 112 -1.70 14.86 -1.37
CA GLY A 112 -0.68 15.52 -0.54
C GLY A 112 -1.13 15.92 0.87
N ARG A 113 -2.44 15.93 1.17
CA ARG A 113 -2.97 16.26 2.51
C ARG A 113 -2.86 15.14 3.54
N GLY A 114 -2.37 13.95 3.17
CA GLY A 114 -2.27 12.80 4.07
C GLY A 114 -3.58 12.02 4.28
N VAL A 115 -4.63 12.25 3.48
CA VAL A 115 -5.92 11.55 3.59
C VAL A 115 -5.78 10.02 3.51
N GLY A 116 -4.92 9.51 2.63
CA GLY A 116 -4.68 8.06 2.51
C GLY A 116 -4.05 7.47 3.77
N PHE A 117 -3.19 8.23 4.45
CA PHE A 117 -2.61 7.83 5.74
C PHE A 117 -3.67 7.82 6.85
N ALA A 118 -4.52 8.85 6.91
CA ALA A 118 -5.64 8.91 7.85
C ALA A 118 -6.61 7.73 7.66
N LEU A 119 -6.97 7.39 6.42
CA LEU A 119 -7.81 6.22 6.09
C LEU A 119 -7.19 4.91 6.59
N LYS A 120 -5.87 4.74 6.47
CA LYS A 120 -5.16 3.52 6.89
C LYS A 120 -5.01 3.42 8.40
N LEU A 121 -4.73 4.53 9.09
CA LEU A 121 -4.72 4.54 10.56
C LEU A 121 -6.11 4.28 11.13
N HIS A 122 -7.16 4.84 10.54
CA HIS A 122 -8.54 4.48 10.88
C HIS A 122 -8.80 2.98 10.63
N GLN A 123 -8.34 2.42 9.51
CA GLN A 123 -8.48 0.98 9.23
C GLN A 123 -7.80 0.11 10.29
N ARG A 124 -6.61 0.50 10.76
CA ARG A 124 -5.90 -0.16 11.86
C ARG A 124 -6.71 -0.11 13.16
N ALA A 125 -7.17 1.07 13.58
CA ALA A 125 -7.96 1.22 14.79
C ALA A 125 -9.28 0.42 14.73
N TRP A 126 -9.99 0.49 13.61
CA TRP A 126 -11.22 -0.26 13.35
C TRP A 126 -11.02 -1.78 13.42
N ALA A 127 -9.90 -2.27 12.88
CA ALA A 127 -9.54 -3.69 12.88
C ALA A 127 -9.18 -4.17 14.30
N LEU A 128 -8.36 -3.41 15.03
CA LEU A 128 -7.99 -3.72 16.41
C LEU A 128 -9.22 -3.78 17.34
N LEU A 129 -10.19 -2.85 17.19
CA LEU A 129 -11.45 -2.88 17.93
C LEU A 129 -12.24 -4.19 17.75
N ARG A 130 -12.04 -4.89 16.63
CA ARG A 130 -12.72 -6.13 16.28
C ARG A 130 -11.84 -7.36 16.50
N GLY A 131 -10.76 -7.22 17.26
CA GLY A 131 -9.85 -8.32 17.59
C GLY A 131 -8.94 -8.76 16.44
N VAL A 132 -8.94 -8.06 15.30
CA VAL A 132 -8.06 -8.37 14.17
C VAL A 132 -6.65 -7.88 14.49
N SER A 133 -5.66 -8.75 14.27
CA SER A 133 -4.25 -8.46 14.54
C SER A 133 -3.45 -8.11 13.28
N GLU A 134 -4.00 -8.32 12.08
CA GLU A 134 -3.30 -8.12 10.81
C GLU A 134 -4.20 -7.59 9.69
N ILE A 135 -3.66 -6.71 8.84
CA ILE A 135 -4.27 -6.29 7.58
C ILE A 135 -3.35 -6.69 6.42
N ALA A 136 -3.89 -7.32 5.38
CA ALA A 136 -3.16 -7.70 4.17
C ALA A 136 -3.73 -7.03 2.92
N TRP A 137 -2.86 -6.65 1.98
CA TRP A 137 -3.25 -6.15 0.65
C TRP A 137 -2.10 -6.27 -0.32
N THR A 138 -2.40 -6.08 -1.61
CA THR A 138 -1.41 -6.02 -2.67
C THR A 138 -1.25 -4.59 -3.17
N PHE A 139 -0.09 -4.27 -3.74
CA PHE A 139 0.12 -3.03 -4.50
C PHE A 139 1.03 -3.28 -5.71
N ASP A 140 1.03 -2.36 -6.68
CA ASP A 140 1.94 -2.42 -7.83
C ASP A 140 3.40 -2.13 -7.41
N PRO A 141 4.35 -3.08 -7.56
CA PRO A 141 5.73 -2.86 -7.15
C PRO A 141 6.47 -1.77 -7.95
N LEU A 142 6.00 -1.37 -9.14
CA LEU A 142 6.60 -0.24 -9.86
C LEU A 142 6.07 1.12 -9.38
N ALA A 143 4.98 1.15 -8.62
CA ALA A 143 4.43 2.40 -8.10
C ALA A 143 5.23 2.88 -6.88
N ALA A 144 6.35 3.59 -7.13
CA ALA A 144 7.29 4.04 -6.10
C ALA A 144 6.62 4.77 -4.91
N ARG A 145 5.60 5.61 -5.18
CA ARG A 145 4.83 6.28 -4.13
C ARG A 145 4.10 5.29 -3.21
N ASN A 146 3.54 4.23 -3.79
CA ASN A 146 2.87 3.17 -3.03
C ASN A 146 3.88 2.29 -2.30
N ALA A 147 5.03 1.98 -2.90
CA ALA A 147 6.10 1.25 -2.24
C ALA A 147 6.57 1.99 -0.97
N TYR A 148 6.89 3.28 -1.09
CA TYR A 148 7.27 4.11 0.05
C TYR A 148 6.15 4.22 1.09
N PHE A 149 4.91 4.45 0.67
CA PHE A 149 3.77 4.53 1.58
C PHE A 149 3.55 3.22 2.35
N ASN A 150 3.53 2.08 1.68
CA ASN A 150 3.28 0.79 2.32
C ASN A 150 4.44 0.34 3.20
N LEU A 151 5.69 0.43 2.71
CA LEU A 151 6.85 -0.16 3.40
C LEU A 151 7.47 0.78 4.43
N VAL A 152 7.37 2.10 4.25
CA VAL A 152 8.01 3.08 5.14
C VAL A 152 7.00 3.83 5.99
N LYS A 153 5.91 4.36 5.40
CA LYS A 153 4.91 5.11 6.19
C LYS A 153 4.07 4.19 7.07
N LEU A 154 3.66 3.03 6.55
CA LEU A 154 2.85 2.05 7.28
C LEU A 154 3.69 0.94 7.94
N ALA A 155 4.95 0.78 7.53
CA ALA A 155 5.79 -0.38 7.91
C ALA A 155 5.11 -1.74 7.68
N ALA A 156 4.30 -1.84 6.61
CA ALA A 156 3.78 -3.12 6.17
C ALA A 156 4.94 -3.95 5.60
N ARG A 157 4.97 -5.25 5.94
CA ARG A 157 6.03 -6.15 5.53
C ARG A 157 5.69 -6.83 4.22
N PRO A 158 6.58 -6.81 3.21
CA PRO A 158 6.43 -7.63 2.01
C PRO A 158 6.42 -9.11 2.35
N VAL A 159 5.58 -9.86 1.66
CA VAL A 159 5.37 -11.30 1.88
C VAL A 159 5.65 -12.08 0.61
N GLU A 160 5.08 -11.65 -0.51
CA GLU A 160 5.09 -12.42 -1.74
C GLU A 160 4.99 -11.51 -2.97
N TYR A 161 5.79 -11.81 -3.99
CA TYR A 161 5.65 -11.21 -5.31
C TYR A 161 4.73 -12.08 -6.16
N LEU A 162 3.64 -11.51 -6.67
CA LEU A 162 2.58 -12.19 -7.41
C LEU A 162 2.60 -11.70 -8.87
N PRO A 163 3.15 -12.49 -9.81
CA PRO A 163 3.15 -12.14 -11.23
C PRO A 163 1.75 -12.11 -11.82
N ASP A 164 1.43 -11.06 -12.58
CA ASP A 164 0.19 -10.86 -13.33
C ASP A 164 -1.09 -11.27 -12.58
N PHE A 165 -1.18 -10.87 -11.32
CA PHE A 165 -2.13 -11.43 -10.35
C PHE A 165 -3.61 -11.22 -10.71
N TYR A 166 -3.94 -10.10 -11.34
CA TYR A 166 -5.31 -9.74 -11.73
C TYR A 166 -5.59 -9.94 -13.23
N GLY A 167 -4.59 -10.33 -14.02
CA GLY A 167 -4.64 -10.27 -15.47
C GLY A 167 -4.85 -8.83 -16.00
N PRO A 168 -5.47 -8.66 -17.17
CA PRO A 168 -5.70 -7.34 -17.77
C PRO A 168 -6.54 -6.42 -16.87
N MET A 169 -5.98 -5.24 -16.54
CA MET A 169 -6.64 -4.20 -15.74
C MET A 169 -6.83 -2.93 -16.57
N LEU A 170 -7.88 -2.90 -17.39
CA LEU A 170 -8.20 -1.77 -18.27
C LEU A 170 -8.69 -0.55 -17.48
N ASP A 171 -7.75 0.15 -16.86
CA ASP A 171 -7.96 1.37 -16.09
C ASP A 171 -6.81 2.38 -16.33
N ALA A 172 -7.05 3.64 -15.96
CA ALA A 172 -6.12 4.73 -16.24
C ALA A 172 -4.79 4.63 -15.46
N LEU A 173 -4.70 3.80 -14.43
CA LEU A 173 -3.53 3.69 -13.55
C LEU A 173 -2.62 2.52 -13.93
N ASN A 174 -3.20 1.42 -14.39
CA ASN A 174 -2.50 0.19 -14.74
C ASN A 174 -2.19 0.09 -16.24
N GLY A 175 -3.01 0.70 -17.11
CA GLY A 175 -2.83 0.61 -18.57
C GLY A 175 -2.95 -0.84 -19.07
N ASP A 176 -2.19 -1.18 -20.11
CA ASP A 176 -2.13 -2.54 -20.71
C ASP A 176 -0.90 -3.35 -20.23
N ASP A 177 -0.35 -2.98 -19.06
CA ASP A 177 0.80 -3.67 -18.46
C ASP A 177 0.36 -4.88 -17.62
N TYR A 178 1.29 -5.79 -17.32
CA TYR A 178 1.01 -6.91 -16.42
C TYR A 178 0.65 -6.42 -15.02
N SER A 179 -0.32 -7.10 -14.42
CA SER A 179 -0.88 -6.75 -13.12
C SER A 179 -0.08 -7.29 -11.94
N ASP A 180 1.25 -7.22 -12.00
CA ASP A 180 2.10 -7.70 -10.92
C ASP A 180 1.76 -6.99 -9.60
N ARG A 181 1.83 -7.77 -8.52
CA ARG A 181 1.45 -7.33 -7.18
C ARG A 181 2.48 -7.77 -6.15
N LEU A 182 2.87 -6.86 -5.26
CA LEU A 182 3.58 -7.21 -4.05
C LEU A 182 2.57 -7.30 -2.91
N LEU A 183 2.37 -8.51 -2.38
CA LEU A 183 1.57 -8.75 -1.19
C LEU A 183 2.31 -8.26 0.04
N VAL A 184 1.63 -7.45 0.85
CA VAL A 184 2.13 -6.98 2.16
C VAL A 184 1.19 -7.38 3.28
N ARG A 185 1.76 -7.55 4.47
CA ARG A 185 1.03 -7.75 5.73
C ARG A 185 1.44 -6.67 6.74
N TRP A 186 0.44 -6.03 7.35
CA TRP A 186 0.60 -5.05 8.40
C TRP A 186 0.11 -5.63 9.72
N ARG A 187 1.07 -5.97 10.59
CA ARG A 187 0.81 -6.44 11.95
C ARG A 187 0.46 -5.25 12.83
N LEU A 188 -0.75 -5.24 13.36
CA LEU A 188 -1.34 -4.05 13.96
C LEU A 188 -0.88 -3.81 15.40
N ARG A 189 -0.39 -4.87 16.06
CA ARG A 189 0.09 -4.87 17.44
C ARG A 189 1.61 -4.69 17.57
N ASP A 190 2.34 -4.80 16.47
CA ASP A 190 3.74 -4.42 16.46
C ASP A 190 3.80 -2.90 16.73
N GLY A 191 4.67 -2.47 17.67
CA GLY A 191 4.71 -1.07 18.12
C GLY A 191 4.94 -0.08 16.97
N ASP A 192 4.55 1.19 17.17
CA ASP A 192 4.57 2.23 16.12
C ASP A 192 5.96 2.66 15.66
N GLY A 193 7.03 1.97 16.11
CA GLY A 193 8.41 2.23 15.73
C GLY A 193 8.69 2.15 14.22
N GLY A 194 7.74 1.65 13.43
CA GLY A 194 7.77 1.69 11.96
C GLY A 194 6.84 2.71 11.30
N LEU A 195 5.91 3.35 12.03
CA LEU A 195 4.99 4.32 11.43
C LEU A 195 5.67 5.68 11.27
N ALA A 196 6.19 5.95 10.07
CA ALA A 196 6.64 7.28 9.74
C ALA A 196 5.42 8.20 9.52
N GLY A 197 5.22 9.19 10.39
CA GLY A 197 4.24 10.27 10.18
C GLY A 197 4.49 11.04 8.87
N PRO A 198 3.58 11.95 8.43
CA PRO A 198 3.68 12.63 7.14
C PRO A 198 5.04 13.30 6.89
N ALA A 199 5.67 13.83 7.96
CA ALA A 199 6.91 14.60 7.92
C ALA A 199 8.22 13.79 8.09
N SER A 200 8.18 12.52 8.49
CA SER A 200 9.40 11.71 8.62
C SER A 200 9.80 11.17 7.26
N GLY A 201 10.69 11.90 6.59
CA GLY A 201 11.33 11.52 5.33
C GLY A 201 12.68 10.88 5.62
N VAL A 202 12.73 9.55 5.68
CA VAL A 202 14.01 8.82 5.61
C VAL A 202 14.41 8.78 4.12
N GLY A 203 15.29 9.69 3.72
CA GLY A 203 15.92 9.70 2.40
C GLY A 203 17.41 9.42 2.54
N GLY A 204 18.04 8.86 1.50
CA GLY A 204 19.48 8.56 1.49
C GLY A 204 19.82 7.17 2.05
N ILE A 205 18.84 6.29 2.19
CA ILE A 205 19.05 4.89 2.54
C ILE A 205 19.87 4.24 1.43
N ALA A 206 19.47 4.40 0.16
CA ALA A 206 20.18 3.79 -0.96
C ALA A 206 21.66 4.20 -1.00
N GLU A 207 21.96 5.50 -0.85
CA GLU A 207 23.34 5.98 -0.82
C GLU A 207 24.12 5.46 0.39
N THR A 208 23.48 5.35 1.55
CA THR A 208 24.09 4.79 2.77
C THR A 208 24.39 3.30 2.60
N GLU A 209 23.46 2.53 2.05
CA GLU A 209 23.63 1.11 1.75
C GLU A 209 24.75 0.90 0.72
N LEU A 210 24.83 1.72 -0.33
CA LEU A 210 25.93 1.67 -1.30
C LEU A 210 27.29 1.92 -0.65
N ARG A 211 27.41 2.93 0.22
CA ARG A 211 28.66 3.18 0.98
C ARG A 211 29.00 2.03 1.93
N ALA A 212 28.00 1.27 2.38
CA ALA A 212 28.17 0.08 3.20
C ALA A 212 28.43 -1.20 2.38
N GLY A 213 28.54 -1.11 1.05
CA GLY A 213 28.86 -2.24 0.17
C GLY A 213 27.64 -2.97 -0.40
N ALA A 214 26.46 -2.36 -0.40
CA ALA A 214 25.30 -2.92 -1.10
C ALA A 214 25.55 -3.03 -2.61
N VAL A 215 25.02 -4.09 -3.22
CA VAL A 215 25.12 -4.34 -4.66
C VAL A 215 23.88 -3.77 -5.35
N VAL A 216 24.07 -3.18 -6.53
CA VAL A 216 22.95 -2.80 -7.40
C VAL A 216 22.51 -4.03 -8.18
N ALA A 217 21.34 -4.59 -7.81
CA ALA A 217 20.75 -5.74 -8.48
C ALA A 217 19.95 -5.33 -9.74
N LEU A 218 19.35 -4.14 -9.70
CA LEU A 218 18.73 -3.53 -10.85
C LEU A 218 18.93 -2.02 -10.80
N GLY A 219 19.61 -1.46 -11.80
CA GLY A 219 19.87 -0.03 -11.93
C GLY A 219 19.03 0.63 -13.00
N ILE A 220 19.27 1.94 -13.18
CA ILE A 220 18.70 2.77 -14.24
C ILE A 220 19.85 3.11 -15.21
N ALA A 221 19.72 2.77 -16.48
CA ALA A 221 20.67 3.12 -17.52
C ALA A 221 20.49 4.57 -18.00
N GLU A 222 21.43 5.07 -18.81
CA GLU A 222 21.38 6.44 -19.35
C GLU A 222 20.13 6.71 -20.21
N ASP A 223 19.59 5.66 -20.86
CA ASP A 223 18.33 5.72 -21.62
C ASP A 223 17.07 5.69 -20.74
N GLY A 224 17.23 5.67 -19.41
CA GLY A 224 16.12 5.53 -18.45
C GLY A 224 15.57 4.10 -18.33
N GLY A 225 16.15 3.14 -19.04
CA GLY A 225 15.76 1.73 -18.99
C GLY A 225 16.33 0.96 -17.80
N PRO A 226 15.74 -0.20 -17.48
CA PRO A 226 16.29 -1.08 -16.45
C PRO A 226 17.58 -1.75 -16.93
N VAL A 227 18.62 -1.74 -16.08
CA VAL A 227 19.88 -2.47 -16.33
C VAL A 227 20.13 -3.48 -15.19
N PRO A 228 20.12 -4.80 -15.47
CA PRO A 228 20.44 -5.82 -14.47
C PRO A 228 21.87 -5.68 -13.94
N GLY A 229 22.05 -5.97 -12.66
CA GLY A 229 23.36 -6.00 -11.98
C GLY A 229 23.59 -7.27 -11.18
N GLY A 230 24.38 -7.18 -10.10
CA GLY A 230 24.75 -8.34 -9.28
C GLY A 230 23.65 -8.76 -8.29
N LEU A 231 23.51 -10.07 -8.05
CA LEU A 231 22.48 -10.65 -7.17
C LEU A 231 23.05 -11.38 -5.94
N ASP A 232 24.36 -11.26 -5.74
CA ASP A 232 25.15 -11.98 -4.74
C ASP A 232 25.50 -11.12 -3.51
N GLY A 233 25.06 -9.86 -3.47
CA GLY A 233 25.25 -8.96 -2.33
C GLY A 233 24.45 -9.37 -1.09
N ALA A 234 25.05 -9.16 0.09
CA ALA A 234 24.34 -9.29 1.37
C ALA A 234 23.17 -8.30 1.49
N THR A 235 23.39 -7.07 1.00
CA THR A 235 22.32 -6.10 0.70
C THR A 235 22.30 -5.84 -0.80
N SER A 236 21.11 -5.84 -1.39
CA SER A 236 20.88 -5.57 -2.81
C SER A 236 19.86 -4.45 -2.99
N LEU A 237 20.12 -3.55 -3.94
CA LEU A 237 19.25 -2.45 -4.32
C LEU A 237 18.57 -2.72 -5.66
N VAL A 238 17.25 -2.52 -5.73
CA VAL A 238 16.46 -2.70 -6.95
C VAL A 238 15.72 -1.40 -7.27
N ALA A 239 16.11 -0.75 -8.36
CA ALA A 239 15.48 0.47 -8.83
C ALA A 239 14.06 0.21 -9.38
N VAL A 240 13.22 1.24 -9.32
CA VAL A 240 11.96 1.34 -10.05
C VAL A 240 11.89 2.69 -10.78
N PRO A 241 11.08 2.82 -11.86
CA PRO A 241 10.96 4.10 -12.54
C PRO A 241 10.33 5.15 -11.59
N PRO A 242 10.71 6.43 -11.69
CA PRO A 242 10.20 7.49 -10.82
C PRO A 242 8.67 7.65 -10.90
N ASP A 243 8.10 7.47 -12.09
CA ASP A 243 6.66 7.56 -12.34
C ASP A 243 6.21 6.52 -13.39
N ILE A 244 5.81 5.34 -12.91
CA ILE A 244 5.31 4.28 -13.79
C ILE A 244 4.02 4.66 -14.53
N ALA A 245 3.17 5.52 -13.96
CA ALA A 245 1.91 5.90 -14.59
C ALA A 245 2.18 6.79 -15.83
N ALA A 246 3.08 7.77 -15.68
CA ALA A 246 3.54 8.58 -16.82
C ALA A 246 4.23 7.71 -17.88
N LEU A 247 5.08 6.77 -17.44
CA LEU A 247 5.82 5.89 -18.34
C LEU A 247 4.89 4.97 -19.16
N ARG A 248 3.84 4.42 -18.54
CA ARG A 248 2.82 3.62 -19.25
C ARG A 248 2.10 4.39 -20.34
N ALA A 249 1.88 5.69 -20.13
CA ALA A 249 1.19 6.53 -21.10
C ALA A 249 2.12 6.98 -22.24
N ALA A 250 3.38 7.28 -21.93
CA ALA A 250 4.33 7.83 -22.89
C ALA A 250 5.10 6.75 -23.67
N GLU A 251 5.55 5.69 -22.99
CA GLU A 251 6.45 4.67 -23.53
C GLU A 251 6.08 3.26 -23.01
N PRO A 252 4.98 2.66 -23.51
CA PRO A 252 4.45 1.38 -23.02
C PRO A 252 5.48 0.24 -23.05
N GLU A 253 6.31 0.17 -24.08
CA GLU A 253 7.35 -0.84 -24.22
C GLU A 253 8.42 -0.70 -23.14
N LEU A 254 8.80 0.53 -22.78
CA LEU A 254 9.75 0.80 -21.70
C LEU A 254 9.14 0.47 -20.33
N ALA A 255 7.86 0.80 -20.10
CA ALA A 255 7.13 0.36 -18.91
C ALA A 255 7.12 -1.17 -18.78
N ARG A 256 6.90 -1.88 -19.88
CA ARG A 256 6.93 -3.35 -19.90
C ARG A 256 8.33 -3.92 -19.65
N ARG A 257 9.39 -3.30 -20.15
CA ARG A 257 10.78 -3.67 -19.80
C ARG A 257 11.01 -3.56 -18.29
N TRP A 258 10.59 -2.43 -17.69
CA TRP A 258 10.68 -2.21 -16.24
C TRP A 258 9.91 -3.27 -15.45
N ARG A 259 8.68 -3.59 -15.87
CA ARG A 259 7.85 -4.64 -15.26
C ARG A 259 8.58 -5.97 -15.19
N LEU A 260 9.10 -6.44 -16.32
CA LEU A 260 9.76 -7.73 -16.40
C LEU A 260 11.08 -7.74 -15.62
N ALA A 261 11.84 -6.65 -15.65
CA ALA A 261 13.11 -6.54 -14.94
C ALA A 261 12.95 -6.52 -13.41
N VAL A 262 11.99 -5.74 -12.89
CA VAL A 262 11.68 -5.69 -11.45
C VAL A 262 11.10 -7.02 -10.96
N ARG A 263 10.22 -7.64 -11.75
CA ARG A 263 9.72 -9.01 -11.49
C ARG A 263 10.87 -9.97 -11.33
N ALA A 264 11.78 -10.03 -12.31
CA ALA A 264 12.91 -10.93 -12.28
C ALA A 264 13.79 -10.66 -11.05
N ALA A 265 14.21 -9.41 -10.82
CA ALA A 265 15.12 -9.06 -9.73
C ALA A 265 14.54 -9.38 -8.35
N LEU A 266 13.28 -9.01 -8.07
CA LEU A 266 12.68 -9.24 -6.75
C LEU A 266 12.38 -10.73 -6.50
N ILE A 267 11.91 -11.47 -7.51
CA ILE A 267 11.69 -12.92 -7.38
C ILE A 267 13.02 -13.64 -7.16
N ASP A 268 14.06 -13.32 -7.92
CA ASP A 268 15.34 -14.02 -7.81
C ASP A 268 16.03 -13.75 -6.47
N LEU A 269 16.04 -12.48 -6.01
CA LEU A 269 16.61 -12.13 -4.71
C LEU A 269 15.85 -12.78 -3.56
N THR A 270 14.50 -12.78 -3.59
CA THR A 270 13.70 -13.42 -2.53
C THR A 270 13.79 -14.94 -2.55
N GLY A 271 13.84 -15.55 -3.75
CA GLY A 271 14.09 -16.98 -3.91
C GLY A 271 15.47 -17.43 -3.40
N ARG A 272 16.43 -16.53 -3.31
CA ARG A 272 17.77 -16.75 -2.72
C ARG A 272 17.84 -16.49 -1.21
N GLY A 273 16.71 -16.35 -0.53
CA GLY A 273 16.63 -16.04 0.91
C GLY A 273 16.76 -14.56 1.25
N GLY A 274 16.64 -13.67 0.25
CA GLY A 274 16.55 -12.23 0.46
C GLY A 274 15.18 -11.83 1.00
N ARG A 275 15.15 -10.83 1.88
CA ARG A 275 13.93 -10.20 2.39
C ARG A 275 13.90 -8.74 1.97
N ILE A 276 12.80 -8.28 1.39
CA ILE A 276 12.59 -6.86 1.10
C ILE A 276 12.38 -6.15 2.44
N ASP A 277 13.34 -5.33 2.85
CA ASP A 277 13.43 -4.73 4.18
C ASP A 277 12.93 -3.29 4.22
N GLY A 278 12.91 -2.60 3.07
CA GLY A 278 12.47 -1.22 2.98
C GLY A 278 12.44 -0.66 1.56
N PHE A 279 12.17 0.64 1.49
CA PHE A 279 12.15 1.39 0.24
C PHE A 279 12.74 2.79 0.45
N ASP A 280 13.70 3.17 -0.36
CA ASP A 280 14.22 4.54 -0.41
C ASP A 280 13.30 5.41 -1.27
N ARG A 281 13.02 6.63 -0.77
CA ARG A 281 12.13 7.58 -1.45
C ARG A 281 12.60 7.99 -2.86
N THR A 282 13.88 7.78 -3.20
CA THR A 282 14.43 8.01 -4.53
C THR A 282 14.16 6.88 -5.52
N GLY A 283 13.46 5.81 -5.12
CA GLY A 283 12.98 4.77 -6.03
C GLY A 283 13.72 3.44 -5.93
N TRP A 284 14.13 3.04 -4.73
CA TRP A 284 14.91 1.81 -4.55
C TRP A 284 14.30 0.89 -3.50
N TYR A 285 14.01 -0.35 -3.86
CA TYR A 285 13.85 -1.40 -2.86
C TYR A 285 15.19 -1.78 -2.26
N VAL A 286 15.19 -2.04 -0.96
CA VAL A 286 16.32 -2.60 -0.23
C VAL A 286 16.01 -4.05 0.12
N VAL A 287 16.82 -4.98 -0.37
CA VAL A 287 16.67 -6.42 -0.14
C VAL A 287 17.88 -6.93 0.63
N ARG A 288 17.66 -7.58 1.77
CA ARG A 288 18.73 -8.09 2.63
C ARG A 288 18.66 -9.60 2.71
N ARG A 289 19.77 -10.28 2.49
CA ARG A 289 19.89 -11.73 2.73
C ARG A 289 20.02 -11.96 4.22
N GLU A 290 19.21 -12.85 4.77
CA GLU A 290 19.43 -13.35 6.12
C GLU A 290 20.77 -14.12 6.13
N SER A 291 21.61 -13.81 7.11
CA SER A 291 22.91 -14.46 7.33
C SER A 291 22.73 -15.82 7.98
#